data_AF-A0AAN9ARA3-F1
#
_entry.id   AF-A0AAN9ARA3-F1
#
_cell.length_a   1.000
_cell.length_b   1.000
_cell.length_c   1.000
_cell.angle_alpha   90.00
_cell.angle_beta   90.00
_cell.angle_gamma   90.00
#
_symmetry.space_group_name_H-M   'P 1'
#
loop_
_entity.id
_entity.type
_entity.pdbx_description
1 polymer ?
#
loop_
_entity_poly.entity_id
_entity_poly.type
_entity_poly.pdbx_seq_one_letter_code
_entity_poly.pdbx_strand_id
1 'polypeptide(L)'
;MAVIHRALFTWFTTLDFLIFLVLKLDTKISWNWFLIFIPLWLFDVVVIVYLTVNMIIHCKNGYDRNHSDLSLRRKGWFITAASLKMIFQVLLCLRLQYLPSFPLYFVMIPFWILATVSAGDMFRGLVATHRRS
;
A
#
# COMPACT_ATOMS: atom_id res chain seq x y z
N MET A 1 6.07 -18.77 -15.40
CA MET A 1 7.36 -18.47 -14.74
C MET A 1 7.44 -17.08 -14.10
N ALA A 2 6.96 -15.99 -14.73
CA ALA A 2 7.05 -14.63 -14.15
C ALA A 2 6.21 -14.39 -12.88
N VAL A 3 5.11 -15.12 -12.68
CA VAL A 3 4.22 -14.94 -11.51
C VAL A 3 4.89 -15.42 -10.22
N ILE A 4 5.61 -16.54 -10.28
CA ILE A 4 6.33 -17.12 -9.15
C ILE A 4 7.42 -16.16 -8.66
N HIS A 5 8.17 -15.55 -9.58
CA HIS A 5 9.21 -14.57 -9.23
C HIS A 5 8.65 -13.34 -8.49
N ARG A 6 7.47 -12.85 -8.89
CA ARG A 6 6.79 -11.74 -8.22
C ARG A 6 6.33 -12.10 -6.81
N ALA A 7 5.80 -13.31 -6.65
CA ALA A 7 5.37 -13.82 -5.35
C ALA A 7 6.57 -14.01 -4.41
N LEU A 8 7.65 -14.65 -4.88
CA LEU A 8 8.87 -14.86 -4.12
C LEU A 8 9.48 -13.54 -3.65
N PHE A 9 9.54 -12.53 -4.51
CA PHE A 9 10.05 -11.20 -4.14
C PHE A 9 9.22 -10.57 -3.01
N THR A 10 7.89 -10.63 -3.12
CA THR A 10 6.99 -10.08 -2.09
C THR A 10 7.15 -10.80 -0.74
N TRP A 11 7.27 -12.13 -0.78
CA TRP A 11 7.52 -12.95 0.41
C TRP A 11 8.86 -12.63 1.05
N PHE A 12 9.92 -12.50 0.23
CA PHE A 12 11.26 -12.17 0.70
C PHE A 12 11.28 -10.82 1.42
N THR A 13 10.73 -9.77 0.81
CA THR A 13 10.62 -8.45 1.45
C THR A 13 9.84 -8.49 2.77
N THR A 14 8.80 -9.32 2.85
CA THR A 14 8.02 -9.48 4.08
C THR A 14 8.83 -10.17 5.18
N LEU A 15 9.62 -11.19 4.82
CA LEU A 15 10.51 -11.89 5.74
C LEU A 15 11.63 -10.98 6.26
N ASP A 16 12.28 -10.22 5.38
CA ASP A 16 13.30 -9.23 5.78
C ASP A 16 12.74 -8.25 6.80
N PHE A 17 11.56 -7.68 6.52
CA PHE A 17 10.88 -6.78 7.46
C PHE A 17 10.66 -7.44 8.83
N LEU A 18 10.17 -8.69 8.85
CA LEU A 18 9.94 -9.42 10.08
C LEU A 18 11.25 -9.65 10.87
N ILE A 19 12.33 -9.99 10.18
CA ILE A 19 13.66 -10.19 10.78
C ILE A 19 14.14 -8.89 11.40
N PHE A 20 14.12 -7.77 10.66
CA PHE A 20 14.51 -6.45 11.18
C PHE A 20 13.65 -6.02 12.37
N LEU A 21 12.34 -6.32 12.34
CA LEU A 21 11.42 -6.02 13.44
C LEU A 21 11.79 -6.80 14.71
N VAL A 22 12.02 -8.11 14.60
CA VAL A 22 12.41 -8.96 15.73
C VAL A 22 13.78 -8.54 16.27
N LEU A 23 14.75 -8.24 15.38
CA LEU A 23 16.09 -7.79 15.77
C LEU A 23 16.05 -6.47 16.57
N LYS A 24 15.13 -5.57 16.21
CA LYS A 24 14.91 -4.33 16.96
C LYS A 24 14.25 -4.59 18.31
N LEU A 25 13.30 -5.52 18.36
CA LEU A 25 12.60 -5.92 19.57
C LEU A 25 13.54 -6.60 20.58
N ASP A 26 14.58 -7.29 20.09
CA ASP A 26 15.66 -7.86 20.89
C ASP A 26 16.57 -6.80 21.53
N THR A 27 16.29 -5.49 21.33
CA THR A 27 17.03 -4.34 21.90
C THR A 27 18.54 -4.30 21.59
N LYS A 28 19.05 -5.18 20.71
CA LYS A 28 20.47 -5.24 20.34
C LYS A 28 20.94 -4.03 19.54
N ILE A 29 20.02 -3.28 18.90
CA ILE A 29 20.37 -2.25 17.93
C ILE A 29 19.56 -0.97 18.18
N SER A 30 20.26 0.14 18.44
CA SER A 30 19.70 1.49 18.67
C SER A 30 19.23 2.21 17.40
N TRP A 31 19.12 1.50 16.27
CA TRP A 31 18.78 2.08 14.98
C TRP A 31 17.39 2.73 14.94
N ASN A 32 17.26 3.72 14.06
CA ASN A 32 16.01 4.44 13.88
C ASN A 32 14.92 3.52 13.32
N TRP A 33 13.68 3.65 13.79
CA TRP A 33 12.57 2.77 13.34
C TRP A 33 12.37 2.84 11.82
N PHE A 34 12.71 3.97 11.20
CA PHE A 34 12.71 4.16 9.75
C PHE A 34 13.51 3.10 8.96
N LEU A 35 14.64 2.63 9.50
CA LEU A 35 15.49 1.64 8.82
C LEU A 35 14.81 0.28 8.68
N ILE A 36 14.01 -0.12 9.66
CA ILE A 36 13.28 -1.40 9.66
C ILE A 36 12.23 -1.42 8.55
N PHE A 37 11.70 -0.24 8.19
CA PHE A 37 10.67 -0.09 7.16
C PHE A 37 11.23 0.12 5.75
N ILE A 38 12.55 0.22 5.57
CA ILE A 38 13.17 0.34 4.23
C ILE A 38 12.71 -0.74 3.24
N PRO A 39 12.66 -2.04 3.61
CA PRO A 39 12.23 -3.09 2.68
C PRO A 39 10.80 -2.84 2.16
N LEU A 40 9.90 -2.38 3.05
CA LEU A 40 8.51 -2.06 2.70
C LEU A 40 8.42 -0.80 1.84
N TRP A 41 9.17 0.26 2.19
CA TRP A 41 9.27 1.47 1.38
C TRP A 41 9.73 1.18 -0.06
N LEU A 42 10.75 0.33 -0.20
CA LEU A 42 11.27 -0.06 -1.51
C LEU A 42 10.19 -0.77 -2.33
N PHE A 43 9.44 -1.68 -1.71
CA PHE A 43 8.34 -2.40 -2.36
C PHE A 43 7.22 -1.47 -2.82
N ASP A 44 6.76 -0.57 -1.94
CA ASP A 44 5.72 0.41 -2.27
C ASP A 44 6.15 1.32 -3.43
N VAL A 45 7.40 1.79 -3.44
CA VAL A 45 7.96 2.59 -4.56
C VAL A 45 8.00 1.78 -5.86
N VAL A 46 8.46 0.53 -5.82
CA VAL A 46 8.50 -0.34 -7.01
C VAL A 46 7.09 -0.57 -7.58
N VAL A 47 6.09 -0.78 -6.72
CA VAL A 47 4.69 -0.93 -7.13
C VAL A 47 4.18 0.36 -7.78
N ILE A 48 4.41 1.53 -7.17
CA ILE A 48 4.00 2.82 -7.72
C ILE A 48 4.63 3.07 -9.10
N VAL A 49 5.94 2.82 -9.24
CA VAL A 49 6.65 2.96 -10.51
C VAL A 49 6.10 2.00 -11.56
N TYR A 50 5.88 0.73 -11.20
CA TYR A 50 5.31 -0.26 -12.11
C TYR A 50 3.91 0.15 -12.61
N LEU A 51 3.05 0.63 -11.71
CA LEU A 51 1.69 1.09 -12.07
C LEU A 51 1.74 2.32 -12.99
N THR A 52 2.66 3.25 -12.70
CA THR A 52 2.86 4.49 -13.47
C THR A 52 3.39 4.20 -14.87
N VAL A 53 4.44 3.39 -15.00
CA VAL A 53 4.97 2.96 -16.30
C VAL A 53 3.91 2.23 -17.11
N ASN A 54 3.20 1.30 -16.47
CA ASN A 54 2.11 0.58 -17.12
C ASN A 54 0.92 1.50 -17.46
N MET A 55 0.79 2.67 -16.83
CA MET A 55 -0.20 3.69 -17.22
C MET A 55 0.27 4.47 -18.44
N ILE A 56 1.53 4.91 -18.45
CA ILE A 56 2.14 5.65 -19.57
C ILE A 56 2.12 4.80 -20.85
N ILE A 57 2.54 3.53 -20.78
CA ILE A 57 2.54 2.60 -21.93
C ILE A 57 1.11 2.43 -22.46
N HIS A 58 0.14 2.27 -21.56
CA HIS A 58 -1.25 2.04 -21.93
C HIS A 58 -1.94 3.29 -22.48
N CYS A 59 -1.57 4.49 -22.01
CA CYS A 59 -1.98 5.76 -22.60
C CYS A 59 -1.39 5.95 -24.00
N LYS A 60 -0.15 5.50 -24.24
CA LYS A 60 0.50 5.60 -25.54
C LYS A 60 -0.04 4.60 -26.57
N ASN A 61 -0.51 3.43 -26.10
CA ASN A 61 -0.95 2.32 -26.96
C ASN A 61 -2.49 2.21 -27.09
N GLY A 62 -3.26 2.99 -26.32
CA GLY A 62 -4.71 2.83 -26.17
C GLY A 62 -5.49 4.13 -26.42
N TYR A 63 -5.61 4.51 -27.70
CA TYR A 63 -6.66 5.43 -28.18
C TYR A 63 -7.99 4.65 -28.30
N ASP A 64 -8.41 3.92 -27.28
CA ASP A 64 -9.75 3.32 -27.26
C ASP A 64 -10.36 3.46 -25.87
N ARG A 65 -11.44 4.26 -25.82
CA ARG A 65 -11.76 5.16 -24.70
C ARG A 65 -12.68 4.55 -23.64
N ASN A 66 -13.08 3.28 -23.79
CA ASN A 66 -14.20 2.72 -23.02
C ASN A 66 -13.81 1.68 -21.94
N HIS A 67 -12.62 1.06 -22.02
CA HIS A 67 -12.15 0.09 -21.02
C HIS A 67 -11.10 0.66 -20.03
N SER A 68 -10.70 1.91 -20.25
CA SER A 68 -9.64 2.62 -19.53
C SER A 68 -10.06 3.16 -18.16
N ASP A 69 -11.33 3.54 -17.96
CA ASP A 69 -11.79 4.18 -16.71
C ASP A 69 -11.69 3.26 -15.47
N LEU A 70 -12.02 1.97 -15.62
CA LEU A 70 -11.93 0.99 -14.52
C LEU A 70 -10.47 0.68 -14.14
N SER A 71 -9.57 0.65 -15.12
CA SER A 71 -8.13 0.43 -14.93
C SER A 71 -7.46 1.61 -14.22
N LEU A 72 -7.78 2.84 -14.63
CA LEU A 72 -7.27 4.07 -14.04
C LEU A 72 -7.76 4.27 -12.61
N ARG A 73 -9.06 4.05 -12.35
CA ARG A 73 -9.62 4.16 -11.00
C ARG A 73 -9.02 3.12 -10.06
N ARG A 74 -8.84 1.88 -10.52
CA ARG A 74 -8.16 0.83 -9.74
C ARG A 74 -6.69 1.16 -9.49
N LYS A 75 -5.95 1.66 -10.49
CA LYS A 75 -4.55 2.11 -10.33
C LYS A 75 -4.42 3.27 -9.34
N GLY A 76 -5.27 4.28 -9.47
CA GLY A 76 -5.31 5.40 -8.53
C GLY A 76 -5.60 4.92 -7.11
N TRP A 77 -6.56 4.02 -6.96
CA TRP A 77 -6.89 3.42 -5.66
C TRP A 77 -5.71 2.65 -5.05
N PHE A 78 -4.93 1.91 -5.85
CA PHE A 78 -3.70 1.27 -5.37
C PHE A 78 -2.63 2.27 -4.91
N ILE A 79 -2.44 3.40 -5.60
CA ILE A 79 -1.49 4.45 -5.21
C ILE A 79 -1.96 5.14 -3.92
N THR A 80 -3.24 5.46 -3.82
CA THR A 80 -3.84 6.01 -2.59
C THR A 80 -3.72 5.02 -1.43
N ALA A 81 -3.92 3.73 -1.67
CA ALA A 81 -3.73 2.69 -0.66
C ALA A 81 -2.26 2.57 -0.21
N ALA A 82 -1.31 2.56 -1.14
CA ALA A 82 0.12 2.50 -0.82
C ALA A 82 0.56 3.72 0.02
N SER A 83 0.18 4.93 -0.41
CA SER A 83 0.50 6.16 0.34
C SER A 83 -0.12 6.20 1.73
N LEU A 84 -1.38 5.79 1.90
CA LEU A 84 -1.99 5.70 3.24
C LEU A 84 -1.33 4.64 4.11
N LYS A 85 -0.91 3.52 3.53
CA LYS A 85 -0.17 2.47 4.24
C LYS A 85 1.19 2.98 4.73
N MET A 86 1.88 3.78 3.93
CA MET A 86 3.13 4.44 4.29
C MET A 86 2.93 5.42 5.46
N ILE A 87 1.86 6.22 5.42
CA ILE A 87 1.49 7.13 6.52
C ILE A 87 1.22 6.34 7.80
N PHE A 88 0.45 5.26 7.73
CA PHE A 88 0.20 4.37 8.86
C PHE A 88 1.49 3.83 9.47
N GLN A 89 2.41 3.34 8.64
CA GLN A 89 3.71 2.84 9.12
C GLN A 89 4.54 3.93 9.79
N VAL A 90 4.59 5.13 9.23
CA VAL A 90 5.31 6.27 9.83
C VAL A 90 4.70 6.68 11.18
N LEU A 91 3.37 6.72 11.29
CA LEU A 91 2.70 6.99 12.58
C LEU A 91 2.98 5.88 13.60
N LEU A 92 3.03 4.62 13.16
CA LEU A 92 3.34 3.48 14.02
C LEU A 92 4.79 3.54 14.52
N CYS A 93 5.75 3.93 13.66
CA CYS A 93 7.14 4.24 14.05
C CYS A 93 7.20 5.35 15.09
N LEU A 94 6.50 6.46 14.85
CA LEU A 94 6.50 7.62 15.74
C LEU A 94 5.97 7.22 17.13
N ARG A 95 4.90 6.43 17.16
CA ARG A 95 4.34 5.87 18.40
C ARG A 95 5.33 4.95 19.10
N LEU A 96 5.96 4.01 18.39
CA LEU A 96 6.90 3.08 19.01
C LEU A 96 8.17 3.74 19.55
N GLN A 97 8.61 4.85 18.94
CA GLN A 97 9.84 5.54 19.32
C GLN A 97 9.63 6.61 20.39
N TYR A 98 8.53 7.36 20.34
CA TYR A 98 8.36 8.55 21.17
C TYR A 98 7.39 8.39 22.32
N LEU A 99 6.31 7.58 22.24
CA LEU A 99 5.37 7.42 23.35
C LEU A 99 4.56 6.10 23.34
N PRO A 100 4.74 5.21 24.34
CA PRO A 100 3.92 4.00 24.48
C PRO A 100 2.47 4.27 24.94
N SER A 101 2.17 5.46 25.47
CA SER A 101 0.87 5.84 26.05
C SER A 101 -0.14 6.44 25.07
N PHE A 102 0.24 6.69 23.81
CA PHE A 102 -0.73 7.20 22.83
C PHE A 102 -1.73 6.12 22.39
N PRO A 103 -3.03 6.45 22.29
CA PRO A 103 -4.05 5.50 21.90
C PRO A 103 -3.87 5.05 20.45
N LEU A 104 -3.83 3.72 20.26
CA LEU A 104 -3.75 3.02 18.96
C LEU A 104 -4.82 3.50 17.95
N TYR A 105 -5.92 4.04 18.47
CA TYR A 105 -7.02 4.58 17.69
C TYR A 105 -6.57 5.64 16.66
N PHE A 106 -5.69 6.56 17.03
CA PHE A 106 -5.20 7.61 16.12
C PHE A 106 -4.33 7.06 15.00
N VAL A 107 -3.52 6.04 15.29
CA VAL A 107 -2.68 5.37 14.29
C VAL A 107 -3.55 4.66 13.26
N MET A 108 -4.70 4.13 13.68
CA MET A 108 -5.64 3.42 12.81
C MET A 108 -6.49 4.33 11.92
N ILE A 109 -6.57 5.64 12.17
CA ILE A 109 -7.38 6.61 11.39
C ILE A 109 -7.18 6.50 9.87
N PRO A 110 -5.94 6.55 9.32
CA PRO A 110 -5.74 6.40 7.89
C PRO A 110 -6.28 5.06 7.36
N PHE A 111 -6.15 3.97 8.13
CA PHE A 111 -6.70 2.68 7.74
C PHE A 111 -8.25 2.69 7.69
N TRP A 112 -8.91 3.31 8.66
CA TRP A 112 -10.37 3.47 8.66
C TRP A 112 -10.86 4.34 7.51
N ILE A 113 -10.14 5.42 7.17
CA ILE A 113 -10.45 6.26 6.01
C ILE A 113 -10.33 5.44 4.73
N LEU A 114 -9.28 4.63 4.58
CA LEU A 114 -9.13 3.78 3.40
C LEU A 114 -10.26 2.75 3.29
N ALA A 115 -10.62 2.11 4.39
CA ALA A 115 -11.66 1.08 4.45
C ALA A 115 -13.04 1.67 4.13
N THR A 116 -13.35 2.87 4.61
CA THR A 116 -14.62 3.55 4.33
C THR A 116 -14.70 4.01 2.87
N VAL A 117 -13.61 4.54 2.32
CA VAL A 117 -13.54 4.92 0.90
C VAL A 117 -13.71 3.70 -0.01
N SER A 118 -13.05 2.58 0.31
CA SER A 118 -13.12 1.36 -0.48
C SER A 118 -14.51 0.71 -0.48
N ALA A 119 -15.15 0.68 0.70
CA ALA A 119 -16.52 0.22 0.85
C ALA A 119 -17.47 1.09 0.04
N GLY A 120 -17.30 2.42 0.08
CA GLY A 120 -18.11 3.36 -0.70
C GLY A 120 -17.95 3.17 -2.22
N ASP A 121 -16.72 2.98 -2.71
CA ASP A 121 -16.43 2.74 -4.12
C ASP A 121 -17.05 1.42 -4.63
N MET A 122 -16.98 0.37 -3.82
CA MET A 122 -17.62 -0.93 -4.11
C MET A 122 -19.14 -0.79 -4.16
N PHE A 123 -19.75 -0.11 -3.18
CA PHE A 123 -21.19 0.08 -3.11
C PHE A 123 -21.73 0.84 -4.33
N ARG A 124 -21.04 1.91 -4.73
CA ARG A 124 -21.39 2.68 -5.93
C ARG A 124 -21.28 1.85 -7.21
N GLY A 125 -20.28 0.98 -7.30
CA GLY A 125 -20.13 0.04 -8.40
C GLY A 125 -21.31 -0.94 -8.49
N LEU A 126 -21.69 -1.55 -7.37
CA LEU A 126 -22.79 -2.52 -7.28
C LEU A 126 -24.15 -1.91 -7.65
N VAL A 127 -24.44 -0.71 -7.16
CA VAL A 127 -25.68 0.02 -7.49
C VAL A 127 -25.73 0.41 -8.96
N ALA A 128 -24.61 0.82 -9.56
CA ALA A 128 -24.53 1.14 -10.97
C ALA A 128 -24.76 -0.09 -11.87
N THR A 129 -24.31 -1.28 -11.45
CA THR A 129 -24.55 -2.54 -12.16
C THR A 129 -26.00 -2.98 -12.06
N HIS A 130 -26.64 -2.87 -10.89
CA HIS A 130 -28.05 -3.22 -10.70
C HIS A 130 -28.99 -2.33 -11.51
N ARG A 131 -28.64 -1.06 -11.77
CA ARG A 131 -29.47 -0.13 -12.55
C ARG A 131 -29.45 -0.37 -14.06
N ARG A 132 -28.59 -1.26 -14.56
CA ARG A 132 -28.45 -1.61 -15.99
C ARG A 132 -29.08 -2.95 -16.38
N SER A 133 -29.56 -3.73 -15.42
CA SER A 133 -30.31 -4.97 -15.64
C SER A 133 -31.81 -4.71 -15.50
#